data_AF-A0A7S4C6T5-F1
#
_entry.id   AF-A0A7S4C6T5-F1
#
_cell.length_a   1.000
_cell.length_b   1.000
_cell.length_c   1.000
_cell.angle_alpha   90.00
_cell.angle_beta   90.00
_cell.angle_gamma   90.00
#
_symmetry.space_group_name_H-M   'P 1'
#
loop_
_entity.id
_entity.type
_entity.pdbx_description
1 polymer ?
#
loop_
_entity_poly.entity_id
_entity_poly.type
_entity_poly.pdbx_seq_one_letter_code
_entity_poly.pdbx_strand_id
1 'polypeptide(L)'
;VDTAGDDTYDANATADHILNSKVFILLQTKGIYKSPHRLFEVVTALKHGIPLVMVAIDSGLYLYDIGVESLQLREQLASTVDARCLNFLAVHGYPAFDALHMIARIIPGLISIKLDITAPCVVRMAMADRVARVAK
;
A
#
# COMPACT_ATOMS: atom_id res chain seq x y z
N VAL A 1 -21.35 5.70 9.13
CA VAL A 1 -21.04 5.19 10.49
C VAL A 1 -20.51 3.79 10.27
N ASP A 2 -19.19 3.64 10.30
CA ASP A 2 -18.50 2.35 10.30
C ASP A 2 -17.34 2.51 11.29
N THR A 3 -17.69 2.38 12.57
CA THR A 3 -16.78 2.30 13.71
C THR A 3 -16.75 0.85 14.16
N ALA A 4 -16.24 -0.03 13.30
CA ALA A 4 -16.13 -1.45 13.60
C ALA A 4 -14.77 -1.96 13.12
N GLY A 5 -13.73 -1.74 13.95
CA GLY A 5 -12.45 -2.44 13.82
C GLY A 5 -11.25 -1.83 14.55
N ASP A 6 -11.23 -0.52 14.80
CA ASP A 6 -9.95 0.21 14.93
C ASP A 6 -9.48 0.56 16.36
N ASP A 7 -10.00 -0.06 17.41
CA ASP A 7 -9.53 0.20 18.80
C ASP A 7 -8.28 -0.63 19.21
N THR A 8 -7.66 -1.38 18.29
CA THR A 8 -6.49 -2.24 18.61
C THR A 8 -5.35 -2.16 17.61
N TYR A 9 -5.31 -1.12 16.75
CA TYR A 9 -4.18 -0.96 15.84
C TYR A 9 -2.91 -0.57 16.60
N ASP A 10 -2.06 -1.56 16.89
CA ASP A 10 -0.74 -1.34 17.45
C ASP A 10 0.25 -1.01 16.33
N ALA A 11 0.50 0.29 16.17
CA ALA A 11 1.45 0.80 15.20
C ALA A 11 2.88 0.30 15.44
N ASN A 12 3.25 0.04 16.71
CA ASN A 12 4.59 -0.46 17.03
C ASN A 12 4.74 -1.91 16.63
N ALA A 13 3.78 -2.77 17.00
CA ALA A 13 3.77 -4.17 16.58
C ALA A 13 3.73 -4.30 15.04
N THR A 14 2.96 -3.44 14.37
CA THR A 14 2.89 -3.41 12.91
C THR A 14 4.22 -2.96 12.29
N ALA A 15 4.86 -1.93 12.84
CA ALA A 15 6.18 -1.51 12.39
C ALA A 15 7.21 -2.64 12.57
N ASP A 16 7.21 -3.31 13.73
CA ASP A 16 8.12 -4.45 13.99
C ASP A 16 7.91 -5.58 12.99
N HIS A 17 6.66 -5.92 12.65
CA HIS A 17 6.38 -6.92 11.61
C HIS A 17 6.91 -6.51 10.23
N ILE A 18 6.78 -5.25 9.85
CA ILE A 18 7.28 -4.74 8.56
C ILE A 18 8.81 -4.75 8.54
N LEU A 19 9.46 -4.31 9.61
CA LEU A 19 10.92 -4.25 9.72
C LEU A 19 11.56 -5.64 9.68
N ASN A 20 10.86 -6.65 10.21
CA ASN A 20 11.30 -8.05 10.15
C ASN A 20 10.94 -8.75 8.83
N SER A 21 10.22 -8.08 7.93
CA SER A 21 9.81 -8.65 6.64
C SER A 21 10.87 -8.45 5.57
N LYS A 22 11.11 -9.50 4.75
CA LYS A 22 12.01 -9.41 3.57
C LYS A 22 11.36 -8.70 2.38
N VAL A 23 10.03 -8.70 2.34
CA VAL A 23 9.21 -8.13 1.27
C VAL A 23 7.89 -7.69 1.88
N PHE A 24 7.35 -6.55 1.45
CA PHE A 24 6.02 -6.09 1.83
C PHE A 24 5.11 -6.18 0.60
N ILE A 25 4.02 -6.96 0.70
CA ILE A 25 3.05 -7.14 -0.38
C ILE A 25 1.84 -6.28 -0.07
N LEU A 26 1.58 -5.28 -0.91
CA LEU A 26 0.39 -4.44 -0.81
C LEU A 26 -0.67 -4.95 -1.79
N LEU A 27 -1.77 -5.48 -1.26
CA LEU A 27 -2.98 -5.72 -2.04
C LEU A 27 -3.69 -4.37 -2.28
N GLN A 28 -3.70 -3.93 -3.53
CA GLN A 28 -4.35 -2.68 -3.92
C GLN A 28 -5.82 -2.98 -4.23
N THR A 29 -6.67 -2.39 -3.40
CA THR A 29 -8.12 -2.32 -3.59
C THR A 29 -8.54 -0.86 -3.71
N LYS A 30 -9.75 -0.63 -4.21
CA LYS A 30 -10.35 0.71 -4.19
C LYS A 30 -10.22 1.35 -2.81
N GLY A 31 -9.66 2.56 -2.76
CA GLY A 31 -9.54 3.33 -1.51
C GLY A 31 -8.44 2.90 -0.53
N ILE A 32 -7.48 2.04 -0.95
CA ILE A 32 -6.36 1.60 -0.09
C ILE A 32 -5.58 2.77 0.54
N TYR A 33 -5.46 3.90 -0.17
CA TYR A 33 -4.76 5.10 0.29
C TYR A 33 -5.60 6.02 1.18
N LYS A 34 -6.83 5.64 1.51
CA LYS A 34 -7.70 6.41 2.42
C LYS A 34 -7.62 5.93 3.86
N SER A 35 -6.98 4.78 4.11
CA SER A 35 -6.80 4.24 5.46
C SER A 35 -5.48 4.75 6.08
N PRO A 36 -5.53 5.33 7.29
CA PRO A 36 -4.32 5.83 7.97
C PRO A 36 -3.32 4.71 8.24
N HIS A 37 -3.82 3.54 8.61
CA HIS A 37 -3.03 2.36 8.95
C HIS A 37 -2.28 1.82 7.73
N ARG A 38 -2.97 1.70 6.58
CA ARG A 38 -2.34 1.23 5.34
C ARG A 38 -1.27 2.18 4.81
N LEU A 39 -1.53 3.48 4.91
CA LEU A 39 -0.52 4.48 4.57
C LEU A 39 0.70 4.38 5.50
N PHE A 40 0.49 4.18 6.79
CA PHE A 40 1.57 3.95 7.74
C PHE A 40 2.40 2.71 7.38
N GLU A 41 1.77 1.59 7.06
CA GLU A 41 2.47 0.37 6.65
C GLU A 41 3.35 0.61 5.41
N VAL A 42 2.78 1.25 4.37
CA VAL A 42 3.48 1.55 3.12
C VAL A 42 4.65 2.51 3.36
N VAL A 43 4.44 3.61 4.10
CA VAL A 43 5.48 4.59 4.37
C VAL A 43 6.58 3.98 5.24
N THR A 44 6.23 3.12 6.20
CA THR A 44 7.20 2.41 7.04
C THR A 44 8.09 1.49 6.20
N ALA A 45 7.49 0.69 5.30
CA ALA A 45 8.23 -0.17 4.39
C ALA A 45 9.17 0.64 3.47
N LEU A 46 8.66 1.72 2.87
CA LEU A 46 9.44 2.59 1.99
C LEU A 46 10.61 3.27 2.71
N LYS A 47 10.39 3.80 3.92
CA LYS A 47 11.43 4.49 4.71
C LYS A 47 12.58 3.55 5.09
N HIS A 48 12.29 2.29 5.36
CA HIS A 48 13.29 1.30 5.77
C HIS A 48 13.83 0.46 4.60
N GLY A 49 13.49 0.82 3.36
CA GLY A 49 13.99 0.14 2.16
C GLY A 49 13.48 -1.30 2.01
N ILE A 50 12.36 -1.65 2.65
CA ILE A 50 11.74 -2.96 2.49
C ILE A 50 11.13 -3.02 1.08
N PRO A 51 11.48 -4.01 0.25
CA PRO A 51 10.95 -4.11 -1.11
C PRO A 51 9.43 -4.21 -1.09
N LEU A 52 8.76 -3.31 -1.83
CA LEU A 52 7.31 -3.24 -1.94
C LEU A 52 6.82 -3.86 -3.23
N VAL A 53 5.95 -4.86 -3.13
CA VAL A 53 5.28 -5.51 -4.27
C VAL A 53 3.80 -5.14 -4.24
N MET A 54 3.33 -4.48 -5.29
CA MET A 54 1.94 -4.08 -5.41
C MET A 54 1.14 -5.08 -6.25
N VAL A 55 -0.02 -5.47 -5.75
CA VAL A 55 -0.90 -6.45 -6.38
C VAL A 55 -2.31 -5.87 -6.44
N ALA A 56 -2.73 -5.40 -7.62
CA ALA A 56 -4.06 -4.88 -7.85
C ALA A 56 -5.09 -5.98 -7.98
N ILE A 57 -6.15 -5.91 -7.16
CA ILE A 57 -7.32 -6.76 -7.36
C ILE A 57 -8.09 -6.21 -8.57
N ASP A 58 -8.17 -6.98 -9.65
CA ASP A 58 -8.71 -6.49 -10.94
C ASP A 58 -10.16 -6.96 -11.21
N SER A 59 -10.83 -7.50 -10.19
CA SER A 59 -12.18 -8.05 -10.30
C SER A 59 -12.99 -7.90 -9.00
N GLY A 60 -14.32 -7.92 -9.13
CA GLY A 60 -15.26 -7.84 -8.01
C GLY A 60 -15.48 -6.43 -7.44
N LEU A 61 -16.08 -6.36 -6.24
CA LEU A 61 -16.43 -5.10 -5.55
C LEU A 61 -15.22 -4.27 -5.12
N TYR A 62 -14.03 -4.87 -5.11
CA TYR A 62 -12.78 -4.27 -4.64
C TYR A 62 -11.83 -3.88 -5.77
N LEU A 63 -12.33 -3.86 -7.02
CA LEU A 63 -11.59 -3.51 -8.24
C LEU A 63 -10.69 -2.28 -8.04
N TYR A 64 -9.41 -2.46 -8.29
CA TYR A 64 -8.41 -1.40 -8.39
C TYR A 64 -8.06 -1.17 -9.85
N ASP A 65 -8.58 -0.08 -10.41
CA ASP A 65 -8.19 0.37 -11.74
C ASP A 65 -6.84 1.06 -11.66
N ILE A 66 -5.78 0.34 -12.03
CA ILE A 66 -4.41 0.85 -11.99
C ILE A 66 -4.29 2.18 -12.75
N GLY A 67 -4.96 2.33 -13.90
CA GLY A 67 -4.84 3.55 -14.71
C GLY A 67 -5.47 4.75 -14.02
N VAL A 68 -6.69 4.59 -13.50
CA VAL A 68 -7.45 5.67 -12.87
C VAL A 68 -6.92 6.00 -11.47
N GLU A 69 -6.72 4.99 -10.63
CA GLU A 69 -6.31 5.17 -9.23
C GLU A 69 -4.86 5.65 -9.12
N SER A 70 -3.95 5.21 -10.01
CA SER A 70 -2.57 5.73 -9.99
C SER A 70 -2.48 7.18 -10.47
N LEU A 71 -3.31 7.56 -11.46
CA LEU A 71 -3.39 8.94 -11.93
C LEU A 71 -3.99 9.85 -10.85
N GLN A 72 -5.08 9.44 -10.22
CA GLN A 72 -5.69 10.16 -9.10
C GLN A 72 -4.71 10.28 -7.92
N LEU A 73 -4.00 9.23 -7.57
CA LEU A 73 -2.98 9.31 -6.53
C LEU A 73 -1.89 10.32 -6.88
N ARG A 74 -1.43 10.35 -8.14
CA ARG A 74 -0.37 11.27 -8.58
C ARG A 74 -0.83 12.73 -8.66
N GLU A 75 -2.03 12.99 -9.18
CA GLU A 75 -2.54 14.34 -9.41
C GLU A 75 -3.23 14.94 -8.19
N GLN A 76 -3.83 14.09 -7.35
CA GLN A 76 -4.71 14.48 -6.25
C GLN A 76 -4.25 13.89 -4.92
N LEU A 77 -2.95 13.66 -4.73
CA LEU A 77 -2.41 13.01 -3.53
C LEU A 77 -2.90 13.65 -2.22
N ALA A 78 -2.84 14.98 -2.14
CA ALA A 78 -3.22 15.75 -0.96
C ALA A 78 -4.73 15.74 -0.67
N SER A 79 -5.57 15.56 -1.70
CA SER A 79 -7.04 15.44 -1.54
C SER A 79 -7.50 13.98 -1.44
N THR A 80 -6.66 13.03 -1.84
CA THR A 80 -6.93 11.59 -1.76
C THR A 80 -6.60 11.03 -0.39
N VAL A 81 -5.59 11.60 0.27
CA VAL A 81 -5.20 11.26 1.64
C VAL A 81 -5.97 12.12 2.64
N ASP A 82 -6.77 11.49 3.48
CA ASP A 82 -7.53 12.16 4.55
C ASP A 82 -6.56 12.81 5.57
N ALA A 83 -6.88 14.01 6.04
CA ALA A 83 -6.11 14.73 7.07
C ALA A 83 -5.87 13.89 8.34
N ARG A 84 -6.81 12.99 8.67
CA ARG A 84 -6.65 12.02 9.77
C ARG A 84 -5.46 11.08 9.55
N CYS A 85 -5.20 10.69 8.30
CA CYS A 85 -4.05 9.87 7.95
C CYS A 85 -2.73 10.63 8.12
N LEU A 86 -2.71 11.90 7.73
CA LEU A 86 -1.53 12.74 7.86
C LEU A 86 -1.18 12.99 9.33
N ASN A 87 -2.20 13.22 10.17
CA ASN A 87 -2.01 13.38 11.61
C ASN A 87 -1.52 12.08 12.26
N PHE A 88 -2.06 10.93 11.86
CA PHE A 88 -1.62 9.62 12.33
C PHE A 88 -0.14 9.36 12.01
N LEU A 89 0.27 9.61 10.76
CA LEU A 89 1.67 9.49 10.33
C LEU A 89 2.60 10.40 11.13
N ALA A 90 2.19 11.65 11.36
CA ALA A 90 2.99 12.62 12.10
C ALA A 90 3.23 12.19 13.56
N VAL A 91 2.20 11.66 14.23
CA VAL A 91 2.30 11.12 15.61
C VAL A 91 3.31 9.97 15.70
N HIS A 92 3.45 9.17 14.65
CA HIS A 92 4.39 8.05 14.61
C HIS A 92 5.75 8.37 13.95
N GLY A 93 6.12 9.65 13.86
CA GLY A 93 7.46 10.06 13.41
C GLY A 93 7.65 10.09 11.89
N TYR A 94 6.55 10.18 11.13
CA TYR A 94 6.56 10.38 9.69
C TYR A 94 5.92 11.72 9.35
N PRO A 95 6.72 12.79 9.12
CA PRO A 95 6.18 14.09 8.72
C PRO A 95 5.29 13.95 7.48
N ALA A 96 4.11 14.55 7.52
CA ALA A 96 3.10 14.44 6.47
C ALA A 96 3.67 14.74 5.07
N PHE A 97 4.52 15.77 4.96
CA PHE A 97 5.16 16.15 3.71
C PHE A 97 6.10 15.07 3.16
N ASP A 98 6.96 14.50 4.00
CA ASP A 98 7.92 13.46 3.60
C ASP A 98 7.21 12.17 3.20
N ALA A 99 6.20 11.78 3.98
CA ALA A 99 5.37 10.62 3.69
C ALA A 99 4.65 10.75 2.34
N LEU A 100 4.00 11.89 2.11
CA LEU A 100 3.35 12.19 0.84
C LEU A 100 4.34 12.20 -0.31
N HIS A 101 5.52 12.80 -0.14
CA HIS A 101 6.54 12.83 -1.18
C HIS A 101 7.06 11.42 -1.53
N MET A 102 7.27 10.54 -0.54
CA MET A 102 7.63 9.14 -0.77
C MET A 102 6.56 8.38 -1.57
N ILE A 103 5.29 8.56 -1.18
CA ILE A 103 4.14 7.94 -1.84
C ILE A 103 4.03 8.44 -3.30
N ALA A 104 4.08 9.76 -3.51
CA ALA A 104 3.97 10.38 -4.84
C ALA A 104 5.06 9.91 -5.80
N ARG A 105 6.27 9.72 -5.28
CA ARG A 105 7.45 9.39 -6.09
C ARG A 105 7.51 7.90 -6.42
N ILE A 106 7.19 7.03 -5.47
CA ILE A 106 7.46 5.59 -5.60
C ILE A 106 6.23 4.84 -6.10
N ILE A 107 5.04 5.16 -5.61
CA ILE A 107 3.84 4.35 -5.88
C ILE A 107 3.44 4.35 -7.36
N PRO A 108 3.37 5.50 -8.06
CA PRO A 108 3.04 5.50 -9.50
C PRO A 108 4.09 4.77 -10.37
N GLY A 109 5.32 4.62 -9.89
CA GLY A 109 6.39 3.90 -10.58
C GLY A 109 6.45 2.41 -10.28
N LEU A 110 5.69 1.92 -9.29
CA LEU A 110 5.66 0.49 -8.93
C LEU A 110 4.75 -0.27 -9.89
N ILE A 111 5.30 -1.35 -10.46
CA ILE A 111 4.55 -2.25 -11.34
C ILE A 111 3.55 -3.01 -10.49
N SER A 112 2.27 -2.71 -10.68
CA SER A 112 1.18 -3.43 -10.04
C SER A 112 0.84 -4.70 -10.82
N ILE A 113 0.77 -5.82 -10.11
CA ILE A 113 0.39 -7.12 -10.67
C ILE A 113 -1.13 -7.25 -10.57
N LYS A 114 -1.79 -7.44 -11.71
CA LYS A 114 -3.23 -7.75 -11.72
C LYS A 114 -3.48 -9.13 -11.12
N LEU A 115 -4.42 -9.19 -10.19
CA LEU A 115 -4.85 -10.40 -9.54
C LEU A 115 -6.30 -10.70 -9.85
N ASP A 116 -6.48 -11.69 -10.72
CA ASP A 116 -7.76 -12.34 -10.95
C ASP A 116 -8.08 -13.28 -9.78
N ILE A 117 -8.96 -12.81 -8.89
CA ILE A 117 -9.41 -13.56 -7.71
C ILE A 117 -10.34 -14.73 -8.06
N THR A 118 -10.81 -14.83 -9.31
CA THR A 118 -11.62 -15.96 -9.78
C THR A 118 -10.76 -17.14 -10.23
N ALA A 119 -9.45 -16.94 -10.39
CA ALA A 119 -8.51 -17.95 -10.83
C ALA A 119 -7.73 -18.56 -9.64
N PRO A 120 -7.96 -19.83 -9.25
CA PRO A 120 -7.50 -20.40 -7.97
C PRO A 120 -5.97 -20.54 -7.81
N CYS A 121 -5.17 -20.37 -8.86
CA CYS A 121 -3.71 -20.61 -8.84
C CYS A 121 -2.84 -19.42 -9.27
N VAL A 122 -3.44 -18.28 -9.65
CA VAL A 122 -2.71 -17.18 -10.31
C VAL A 122 -1.84 -16.39 -9.33
N VAL A 123 -2.29 -16.19 -8.08
CA VAL A 123 -1.51 -15.47 -7.05
C VAL A 123 -0.12 -16.08 -6.88
N ARG A 124 -0.06 -17.42 -6.78
CA ARG A 124 1.19 -18.14 -6.50
C ARG A 124 2.15 -18.13 -7.69
N MET A 125 1.62 -18.22 -8.91
CA MET A 125 2.44 -18.18 -10.13
C MET A 125 2.92 -16.76 -10.46
N ALA A 126 2.05 -15.75 -10.33
CA ALA A 126 2.40 -14.35 -10.58
C ALA A 126 3.44 -13.84 -9.57
N MET A 127 3.33 -14.25 -8.30
CA MET A 127 4.35 -13.95 -7.29
C MET A 127 5.66 -14.71 -7.53
N ALA A 128 5.61 -16.00 -7.87
CA ALA A 128 6.82 -16.79 -8.12
C ALA A 128 7.62 -16.28 -9.33
N ASP A 129 6.96 -15.93 -10.44
CA ASP A 129 7.62 -15.39 -11.63
C ASP A 129 8.26 -14.02 -11.35
N ARG A 130 7.64 -13.19 -10.51
CA ARG A 130 8.20 -11.88 -10.17
C ARG A 130 9.37 -11.95 -9.19
N VAL A 131 9.29 -12.79 -8.16
CA VAL A 131 10.41 -13.04 -7.24
C VAL A 131 11.62 -13.56 -8.03
N ALA A 132 11.42 -14.44 -9.00
CA ALA A 132 12.49 -14.95 -9.86
C ALA A 132 13.13 -13.86 -10.75
N ARG A 133 12.37 -12.83 -11.14
CA ARG A 133 12.87 -11.71 -11.96
C ARG A 133 13.53 -10.59 -11.16
N VAL A 134 13.13 -10.40 -9.89
CA VAL A 134 13.72 -9.39 -8.98
C VAL A 134 14.99 -9.92 -8.29
N ALA A 135 15.16 -11.24 -8.20
CA ALA A 135 16.36 -11.89 -7.64
C ALA A 135 17.51 -12.07 -8.65
N LYS A 136 17.39 -11.54 -9.87
CA LYS A 136 18.45 -11.49 -10.89
C LYS A 136 18.99 -10.08 -10.99
#